data_AF-A0A5M3Y235-F1
#
_entry.id   AF-A0A5M3Y235-F1
#
_cell.length_a   1.000
_cell.length_b   1.000
_cell.length_c   1.000
_cell.angle_alpha   90.00
_cell.angle_beta   90.00
_cell.angle_gamma   90.00
#
_symmetry.space_group_name_H-M   'P 1'
#
loop_
_entity.id
_entity.type
_entity.pdbx_description
1 polymer ?
#
loop_
_entity_poly.entity_id
_entity_poly.type
_entity_poly.pdbx_seq_one_letter_code
_entity_poly.pdbx_strand_id
1 'polypeptide(L)'
;MNDEIELVAQIRPDVEPYDADAKIAARARLRTSRRKAYRIVLAGALAVGAVAATTVVAMNRPEREATPVVVAMPKMAKMSAEELLGRAAGQAAGDDLRPRADQYIEVSSQVMYSATAVSSGETSRYLYRNNRTIWQSADGSRAGVLQSEGLEPKAYPGWPVPDHAWDNVGDVSLMKLSKCEAGPLWYRYDYVSLSQWPDDVTGMRAFLYNEGRNGNGPDQAAWTAVGDILRENYVPPAQRAALFKAAATIPGVTVNENAQDAAGRHGLGAGREFLGIRQEIVFDATTYELLGERQVVVDAEQAKAPVGSVLASTAQLEVKITDTVPAVADDPGLVCPEPASSPAPATDSSKSPTTEPSSPSPS
;
A
#
# COMPACT_ATOMS: atom_id res chain seq x y z
N MET A 1 -11.39 20.38 12.21
CA MET A 1 -10.42 19.33 12.54
C MET A 1 -9.09 19.81 12.02
N ASN A 2 -8.15 20.07 12.92
CA ASN A 2 -6.89 20.71 12.58
C ASN A 2 -5.93 19.70 11.97
N ASP A 3 -5.24 20.15 10.94
CA ASP A 3 -4.46 19.39 9.98
C ASP A 3 -3.11 18.95 10.59
N GLU A 4 -2.98 17.66 10.91
CA GLU A 4 -1.77 17.09 11.51
C GLU A 4 -0.59 17.00 10.51
N ILE A 5 -0.83 17.25 9.22
CA ILE A 5 0.22 17.24 8.19
C ILE A 5 1.04 18.54 8.22
N GLU A 6 0.43 19.66 8.58
CA GLU A 6 1.09 20.98 8.58
C GLU A 6 2.09 21.11 9.74
N LEU A 7 1.89 20.39 10.84
CA LEU A 7 2.74 20.44 12.03
C LEU A 7 4.12 19.78 11.82
N VAL A 8 4.23 18.81 10.91
CA VAL A 8 5.49 18.09 10.64
C VAL A 8 6.40 18.89 9.69
N ALA A 9 5.84 19.77 8.88
CA ALA A 9 6.61 20.58 7.93
C ALA A 9 7.39 21.73 8.61
N GLN A 10 6.96 22.20 9.79
CA GLN A 10 7.54 23.36 10.48
C GLN A 10 8.72 23.03 11.42
N ILE A 11 9.10 21.76 11.59
CA ILE A 11 10.16 21.33 12.55
C ILE A 11 11.38 20.72 11.83
N ARG A 12 11.80 21.28 10.68
CA ARG A 12 13.14 20.99 10.15
C ARG A 12 14.05 22.19 10.35
N PRO A 13 15.15 22.08 11.13
CA PRO A 13 16.20 23.10 11.07
C PRO A 13 16.85 23.05 9.68
N ASP A 14 17.17 24.22 9.12
CA ASP A 14 17.93 24.34 7.88
C ASP A 14 19.28 23.64 8.06
N VAL A 15 19.44 22.50 7.39
CA VAL A 15 20.73 21.79 7.30
C VAL A 15 21.42 22.26 6.03
N GLU A 16 22.58 22.90 6.18
CA GLU A 16 23.40 23.30 5.04
C GLU A 16 23.67 22.10 4.10
N PRO A 17 23.65 22.31 2.77
CA PRO A 17 23.96 21.26 1.82
C PRO A 17 25.37 20.69 2.05
N TYR A 18 25.49 19.36 2.07
CA TYR A 18 26.77 18.67 2.20
C TYR A 18 27.80 19.11 1.15
N ASP A 19 29.00 19.46 1.62
CA ASP A 19 30.17 19.82 0.83
C ASP A 19 30.48 18.77 -0.26
N ALA A 20 30.68 19.25 -1.49
CA ALA A 20 30.96 18.42 -2.66
C ALA A 20 32.28 17.65 -2.53
N ASP A 21 33.26 18.18 -1.79
CA ASP A 21 34.56 17.55 -1.59
C ASP A 21 34.45 16.30 -0.69
N ALA A 22 33.52 16.32 0.27
CA ALA A 22 33.21 15.17 1.13
C ALA A 22 32.61 14.00 0.32
N LYS A 23 31.79 14.29 -0.71
CA LYS A 23 31.24 13.27 -1.62
C LYS A 23 32.31 12.63 -2.50
N ILE A 24 33.31 13.39 -2.92
CA ILE A 24 34.42 12.89 -3.76
C ILE A 24 35.35 12.00 -2.92
N ALA A 25 35.68 12.40 -1.70
CA ALA A 25 36.50 11.61 -0.77
C ALA A 25 35.87 10.25 -0.42
N ALA A 26 34.55 10.21 -0.21
CA ALA A 26 33.81 8.98 0.06
C ALA A 26 33.83 8.01 -1.15
N ARG A 27 33.73 8.53 -2.37
CA ARG A 27 33.79 7.73 -3.61
C ARG A 27 35.19 7.18 -3.90
N ALA A 28 36.24 7.89 -3.49
CA ALA A 28 37.62 7.41 -3.64
C ALA A 28 37.93 6.20 -2.74
N ARG A 29 37.37 6.17 -1.52
CA ARG A 29 37.56 5.07 -0.56
C ARG A 29 36.89 3.75 -1.00
N LEU A 30 35.86 3.81 -1.85
CA LEU A 30 35.16 2.63 -2.36
C LEU A 30 35.86 1.96 -3.55
N ARG A 31 36.81 2.63 -4.22
CA ARG A 31 37.47 2.11 -5.44
C ARG A 31 38.81 1.40 -5.20
N THR A 32 39.39 1.48 -4.00
CA THR A 32 40.72 0.91 -3.70
C THR A 32 40.72 -0.48 -3.07
N SER A 33 39.57 -1.09 -2.81
CA SER A 33 39.51 -2.44 -2.24
C SER A 33 39.11 -3.50 -3.29
N ARG A 34 40.07 -3.92 -4.11
CA ARG A 34 40.01 -5.22 -4.80
C ARG A 34 41.43 -5.74 -5.12
N ARG A 35 41.85 -6.75 -4.36
CA ARG A 35 42.62 -7.96 -4.75
C ARG A 35 43.54 -8.45 -3.61
N LYS A 36 43.09 -9.47 -2.88
CA LYS A 36 43.98 -10.53 -2.38
C LYS A 36 43.30 -11.87 -2.64
N ALA A 37 43.89 -12.65 -3.52
CA ALA A 37 43.51 -14.02 -3.82
C ALA A 37 44.00 -14.93 -2.67
N TYR A 38 43.10 -15.72 -2.10
CA TYR A 38 43.49 -16.84 -1.23
C TYR A 38 43.34 -18.15 -2.01
N ARG A 39 44.47 -18.85 -2.14
CA ARG A 39 44.56 -20.22 -2.63
C ARG A 39 43.95 -21.15 -1.57
N ILE A 40 42.98 -21.98 -1.96
CA ILE A 40 42.48 -23.06 -1.11
C ILE A 40 43.24 -24.33 -1.51
N VAL A 41 43.96 -24.90 -0.53
CA VAL A 41 44.58 -26.22 -0.61
C VAL A 41 43.46 -27.25 -0.39
N LEU A 42 43.32 -28.16 -1.35
CA LEU A 42 42.46 -29.33 -1.25
C LEU A 42 43.19 -30.40 -0.43
N ALA A 43 42.62 -30.83 0.70
CA ALA A 43 42.98 -32.07 1.36
C ALA A 43 41.69 -32.88 1.56
N GLY A 44 41.63 -34.03 0.89
CA GLY A 44 40.49 -34.95 0.92
C GLY A 44 40.61 -36.04 1.98
N ALA A 45 39.71 -37.02 1.82
CA ALA A 45 39.58 -38.32 2.50
C ALA A 45 38.84 -38.27 3.85
N LEU A 46 38.01 -39.24 4.26
CA LEU A 46 37.22 -40.33 3.67
C LEU A 46 36.48 -40.97 4.88
N ALA A 47 35.34 -41.61 4.60
CA ALA A 47 34.81 -42.82 5.26
C ALA A 47 34.10 -42.77 6.65
N VAL A 48 32.82 -43.19 6.59
CA VAL A 48 32.13 -44.30 7.31
C VAL A 48 32.37 -44.48 8.83
N GLY A 49 31.28 -44.56 9.61
CA GLY A 49 31.29 -45.28 10.89
C GLY A 49 30.10 -45.00 11.80
N ALA A 50 29.46 -46.06 12.30
CA ALA A 50 28.29 -46.06 13.16
C ALA A 50 28.58 -45.74 14.65
N VAL A 51 27.54 -45.23 15.33
CA VAL A 51 27.17 -45.26 16.77
C VAL A 51 28.29 -45.36 17.82
N ALA A 52 28.34 -44.36 18.70
CA ALA A 52 28.63 -44.55 20.13
C ALA A 52 27.88 -43.51 20.97
N ALA A 53 26.93 -43.97 21.78
CA ALA A 53 26.32 -43.16 22.82
C ALA A 53 27.30 -43.04 23.99
N THR A 54 27.78 -41.84 24.26
CA THR A 54 28.48 -41.48 25.51
C THR A 54 27.73 -40.33 26.15
N THR A 55 26.96 -40.64 27.19
CA THR A 55 26.35 -39.64 28.07
C THR A 55 27.43 -39.04 28.97
N VAL A 56 28.00 -37.92 28.53
CA VAL A 56 28.75 -37.03 29.43
C VAL A 56 27.78 -35.99 29.96
N VAL A 57 27.36 -36.15 31.21
CA VAL A 57 26.67 -35.09 31.94
C VAL A 57 27.74 -34.06 32.35
N ALA A 58 27.99 -33.11 31.47
CA ALA A 58 28.74 -31.91 31.79
C ALA A 58 27.73 -30.80 32.13
N MET A 59 27.68 -30.42 33.39
CA MET A 59 27.08 -29.15 33.82
C MET A 59 27.88 -28.01 33.20
N ASN A 60 27.37 -27.38 32.14
CA ASN A 60 27.90 -26.13 31.63
C ASN A 60 26.78 -25.25 31.07
N ARG A 61 26.90 -23.95 31.37
CA ARG A 61 26.04 -22.84 30.91
C ARG A 61 25.79 -22.92 29.40
N PRO A 62 24.62 -22.52 28.87
CA PRO A 62 24.45 -22.40 27.43
C PRO A 62 25.31 -21.23 26.93
N GLU A 63 26.48 -21.57 26.40
CA GLU A 63 27.25 -20.72 25.50
C GLU A 63 26.44 -20.58 24.21
N ARG A 64 26.10 -19.35 23.82
CA ARG A 64 25.34 -19.08 22.60
C ARG A 64 26.20 -19.47 21.41
N GLU A 65 25.87 -20.58 20.77
CA GLU A 65 26.38 -20.91 19.43
C GLU A 65 26.05 -19.75 18.47
N ALA A 66 27.07 -19.23 17.80
CA ALA A 66 26.88 -18.32 16.70
C ALA A 66 26.24 -19.10 15.54
N THR A 67 24.94 -18.87 15.30
CA THR A 67 24.27 -19.34 14.09
C THR A 67 25.02 -18.84 12.86
N PRO A 68 25.40 -19.73 11.91
CA PRO A 68 26.04 -19.29 10.69
C PRO A 68 25.11 -18.31 9.95
N VAL A 69 25.70 -17.28 9.35
CA VAL A 69 25.00 -16.39 8.43
C VAL A 69 24.54 -17.23 7.24
N VAL A 70 23.29 -17.68 7.30
CA VAL A 70 22.60 -18.20 6.13
C VAL A 70 22.33 -16.99 5.26
N VAL A 71 23.17 -16.79 4.25
CA VAL A 71 22.83 -15.94 3.12
C VAL A 71 21.69 -16.64 2.40
N ALA A 72 20.46 -16.36 2.81
CA ALA A 72 19.28 -16.77 2.09
C ALA A 72 19.33 -16.02 0.75
N MET A 73 19.78 -16.72 -0.29
CA MET A 73 19.56 -16.27 -1.67
C MET A 73 18.06 -15.98 -1.82
N PRO A 74 17.65 -14.85 -2.44
CA PRO A 74 16.25 -14.59 -2.67
C PRO A 74 15.65 -15.80 -3.39
N LYS A 75 14.66 -16.43 -2.77
CA LYS A 75 13.95 -17.56 -3.37
C LYS A 75 13.35 -17.01 -4.65
N MET A 76 13.86 -17.44 -5.81
CA MET A 76 13.32 -17.00 -7.09
C MET A 76 11.84 -17.39 -7.11
N ALA A 77 10.96 -16.39 -7.16
CA ALA A 77 9.56 -16.65 -7.47
C ALA A 77 9.53 -17.38 -8.82
N LYS A 78 8.73 -18.43 -8.94
CA LYS A 78 8.57 -19.22 -10.16
C LYS A 78 7.87 -18.42 -11.26
N MET A 79 7.27 -17.28 -10.90
CA MET A 79 6.50 -16.39 -11.76
C MET A 79 7.00 -14.94 -11.59
N SER A 80 7.17 -14.22 -12.70
CA SER A 80 7.48 -12.79 -12.66
C SER A 80 6.23 -11.96 -12.39
N ALA A 81 6.40 -10.69 -12.01
CA ALA A 81 5.27 -9.78 -11.79
C ALA A 81 4.48 -9.57 -13.09
N GLU A 82 5.17 -9.49 -14.22
CA GLU A 82 4.58 -9.37 -15.54
C GLU A 82 3.74 -10.59 -15.92
N GLU A 83 4.20 -11.79 -15.59
CA GLU A 83 3.41 -13.00 -15.83
C GLU A 83 2.16 -13.04 -14.94
N LEU A 84 2.30 -12.79 -13.63
CA LEU A 84 1.17 -12.81 -12.69
C LEU A 84 0.10 -11.79 -13.08
N LEU A 85 0.49 -10.53 -13.24
CA LEU A 85 -0.44 -9.45 -13.57
C LEU A 85 -0.96 -9.56 -15.01
N GLY A 86 -0.19 -10.16 -15.92
CA GLY A 86 -0.67 -10.52 -17.26
C GLY A 86 -1.78 -11.57 -17.24
N ARG A 87 -1.66 -12.60 -16.38
CA ARG A 87 -2.70 -13.63 -16.18
C ARG A 87 -3.93 -13.06 -15.49
N ALA A 88 -3.74 -12.24 -14.45
CA ALA A 88 -4.83 -11.51 -13.80
C ALA A 88 -5.57 -10.59 -14.78
N ALA A 89 -4.86 -9.93 -15.70
CA ALA A 89 -5.48 -9.14 -16.76
C ALA A 89 -6.27 -9.99 -17.76
N GLY A 90 -5.79 -11.19 -18.07
CA GLY A 90 -6.53 -12.15 -18.90
C GLY A 90 -7.84 -12.60 -18.25
N GLN A 91 -7.79 -12.91 -16.94
CA GLN A 91 -8.98 -13.25 -16.16
C GLN A 91 -9.96 -12.07 -16.07
N ALA A 92 -9.44 -10.85 -15.84
CA ALA A 92 -10.25 -9.65 -15.71
C ALA A 92 -11.08 -9.31 -16.97
N ALA A 93 -10.66 -9.79 -18.14
CA ALA A 93 -11.31 -9.55 -19.43
C ALA A 93 -12.42 -10.57 -19.78
N GLY A 94 -12.71 -11.53 -18.91
CA GLY A 94 -13.74 -12.56 -19.11
C GLY A 94 -15.19 -12.08 -18.93
N ASP A 95 -16.11 -13.02 -18.70
CA ASP A 95 -17.51 -12.74 -18.35
C ASP A 95 -17.57 -11.95 -17.03
N ASP A 96 -18.29 -10.84 -17.03
CA ASP A 96 -18.20 -9.85 -15.95
C ASP A 96 -19.53 -9.13 -15.71
N LEU A 97 -19.66 -8.46 -14.55
CA LEU A 97 -20.86 -7.72 -14.17
C LEU A 97 -21.10 -6.52 -15.10
N ARG A 98 -22.37 -6.28 -15.44
CA ARG A 98 -22.81 -5.13 -16.24
C ARG A 98 -23.96 -4.40 -15.53
N PRO A 99 -23.66 -3.61 -14.49
CA PRO A 99 -24.67 -2.86 -13.77
C PRO A 99 -25.31 -1.81 -14.68
N ARG A 100 -26.63 -1.61 -14.54
CA ARG A 100 -27.30 -0.44 -15.08
C ARG A 100 -26.94 0.78 -14.23
N ALA A 101 -27.05 1.98 -14.82
CA ALA A 101 -26.74 3.23 -14.13
C ALA A 101 -27.54 3.42 -12.82
N ASP A 102 -28.79 2.96 -12.79
CA ASP A 102 -29.70 3.07 -11.66
C ASP A 102 -29.56 1.95 -10.62
N GLN A 103 -28.52 1.13 -10.70
CA GLN A 103 -28.24 0.06 -9.75
C GLN A 103 -27.11 0.41 -8.78
N TYR A 104 -26.92 -0.46 -7.80
CA TYR A 104 -25.79 -0.43 -6.90
C TYR A 104 -24.89 -1.63 -7.15
N ILE A 105 -23.60 -1.43 -6.93
CA ILE A 105 -22.62 -2.50 -6.83
C ILE A 105 -22.37 -2.73 -5.35
N GLU A 106 -22.64 -3.95 -4.92
CA GLU A 106 -22.35 -4.43 -3.59
C GLU A 106 -21.00 -5.14 -3.59
N VAL A 107 -20.09 -4.72 -2.71
CA VAL A 107 -18.83 -5.42 -2.45
C VAL A 107 -18.81 -5.81 -0.97
N SER A 108 -18.72 -7.11 -0.71
CA SER A 108 -18.50 -7.65 0.64
C SER A 108 -17.03 -7.95 0.85
N SER A 109 -16.48 -7.50 1.97
CA SER A 109 -15.07 -7.63 2.30
C SER A 109 -14.84 -7.98 3.78
N GLN A 110 -13.67 -8.53 4.07
CA GLN A 110 -13.11 -8.58 5.41
C GLN A 110 -11.83 -7.75 5.42
N VAL A 111 -11.64 -6.90 6.43
CA VAL A 111 -10.49 -6.01 6.51
C VAL A 111 -9.78 -6.09 7.86
N MET A 112 -8.50 -5.73 7.85
CA MET A 112 -7.65 -5.55 9.01
C MET A 112 -6.71 -4.38 8.74
N TYR A 113 -6.68 -3.38 9.63
CA TYR A 113 -5.79 -2.22 9.52
C TYR A 113 -5.28 -1.78 10.88
N SER A 114 -4.17 -1.03 10.90
CA SER A 114 -3.63 -0.40 12.10
C SER A 114 -4.54 0.73 12.59
N ALA A 115 -4.89 0.71 13.87
CA ALA A 115 -5.41 1.85 14.61
C ALA A 115 -4.32 2.37 15.56
N THR A 116 -4.17 3.68 15.60
CA THR A 116 -3.36 4.39 16.60
C THR A 116 -4.28 5.37 17.31
N ALA A 117 -4.36 5.26 18.63
CA ALA A 117 -5.14 6.19 19.44
C ALA A 117 -4.23 6.82 20.50
N VAL A 118 -4.35 8.13 20.68
CA VAL A 118 -3.68 8.88 21.75
C VAL A 118 -4.76 9.33 22.72
N SER A 119 -4.75 8.81 23.94
CA SER A 119 -5.71 9.15 24.99
C SER A 119 -4.98 9.43 26.29
N SER A 120 -5.31 10.54 26.97
CA SER A 120 -4.70 10.92 28.25
C SER A 120 -3.16 10.87 28.29
N GLY A 121 -2.49 11.13 27.17
CA GLY A 121 -1.03 11.10 27.05
C GLY A 121 -0.43 9.71 26.80
N GLU A 122 -1.25 8.66 26.73
CA GLU A 122 -0.85 7.31 26.36
C GLU A 122 -1.19 7.03 24.90
N THR A 123 -0.21 6.50 24.16
CA THR A 123 -0.40 6.00 22.80
C THR A 123 -0.74 4.51 22.88
N SER A 124 -1.79 4.09 22.20
CA SER A 124 -2.11 2.69 21.97
C SER A 124 -2.08 2.39 20.48
N ARG A 125 -1.69 1.16 20.14
CA ARG A 125 -1.61 0.69 18.76
C ARG A 125 -2.06 -0.76 18.67
N TYR A 126 -3.02 -1.02 17.78
CA TYR A 126 -3.56 -2.36 17.56
C TYR A 126 -4.03 -2.51 16.11
N LEU A 127 -4.44 -3.71 15.74
CA LEU A 127 -5.01 -4.00 14.43
C LEU A 127 -6.52 -4.24 14.59
N TYR A 128 -7.35 -3.29 14.15
CA TYR A 128 -8.80 -3.50 14.12
C TYR A 128 -9.17 -4.38 12.93
N ARG A 129 -10.30 -5.08 13.04
CA ARG A 129 -10.80 -5.99 12.00
C ARG A 129 -12.28 -5.85 11.84
N ASN A 130 -12.78 -5.77 10.61
CA ASN A 130 -14.20 -5.63 10.35
C ASN A 130 -14.64 -6.55 9.20
N ASN A 131 -15.86 -7.08 9.25
CA ASN A 131 -16.59 -7.43 8.04
C ASN A 131 -17.24 -6.16 7.50
N ARG A 132 -17.19 -5.95 6.20
CA ARG A 132 -17.76 -4.77 5.55
C ARG A 132 -18.60 -5.19 4.36
N THR A 133 -19.69 -4.46 4.15
CA THR A 133 -20.42 -4.49 2.89
C THR A 133 -20.65 -3.06 2.47
N ILE A 134 -20.14 -2.72 1.29
CA ILE A 134 -20.33 -1.41 0.69
C ILE A 134 -21.28 -1.53 -0.49
N TRP A 135 -22.19 -0.58 -0.61
CA TRP A 135 -23.05 -0.41 -1.77
C TRP A 135 -22.75 0.94 -2.42
N GLN A 136 -22.20 0.92 -3.61
CA GLN A 136 -21.88 2.12 -4.39
C GLN A 136 -22.88 2.28 -5.54
N SER A 137 -23.40 3.49 -5.78
CA SER A 137 -24.23 3.75 -6.97
C SER A 137 -23.38 3.52 -8.20
N ALA A 138 -23.87 2.72 -9.16
CA ALA A 138 -23.10 2.37 -10.36
C ALA A 138 -22.68 3.62 -11.17
N ASP A 139 -23.51 4.66 -11.17
CA ASP A 139 -23.28 5.94 -11.85
C ASP A 139 -22.82 7.08 -10.94
N GLY A 140 -22.63 6.81 -9.64
CA GLY A 140 -22.30 7.83 -8.63
C GLY A 140 -23.40 8.88 -8.40
N SER A 141 -24.61 8.75 -8.96
CA SER A 141 -25.66 9.77 -8.84
C SER A 141 -26.37 9.75 -7.48
N ARG A 142 -26.36 8.60 -6.79
CA ARG A 142 -26.97 8.40 -5.47
C ARG A 142 -25.92 8.12 -4.40
N ALA A 143 -26.24 8.50 -3.17
CA ALA A 143 -25.44 8.13 -2.00
C ALA A 143 -25.32 6.61 -1.87
N GLY A 144 -24.12 6.16 -1.52
CA GLY A 144 -23.86 4.77 -1.18
C GLY A 144 -24.17 4.48 0.29
N VAL A 145 -24.01 3.23 0.68
CA VAL A 145 -24.12 2.78 2.08
C VAL A 145 -22.90 1.93 2.39
N LEU A 146 -22.40 2.05 3.62
CA LEU A 146 -21.39 1.16 4.18
C LEU A 146 -21.96 0.53 5.43
N GLN A 147 -22.02 -0.80 5.45
CA GLN A 147 -22.19 -1.58 6.66
C GLN A 147 -20.81 -2.05 7.14
N SER A 148 -20.56 -1.94 8.43
CA SER A 148 -19.34 -2.44 9.04
C SER A 148 -19.65 -3.12 10.37
N GLU A 149 -19.27 -4.38 10.48
CA GLU A 149 -19.37 -5.21 11.69
C GLU A 149 -17.98 -5.38 12.30
N GLY A 150 -17.83 -5.04 13.59
CA GLY A 150 -16.57 -5.20 14.31
C GLY A 150 -16.23 -6.67 14.58
N LEU A 151 -14.98 -7.06 14.32
CA LEU A 151 -14.43 -8.37 14.65
C LEU A 151 -13.37 -8.24 15.74
N GLU A 152 -13.01 -9.38 16.36
CA GLU A 152 -11.95 -9.42 17.36
C GLU A 152 -10.64 -8.79 16.81
N PRO A 153 -10.08 -7.79 17.53
CA PRO A 153 -8.85 -7.11 17.14
C PRO A 153 -7.65 -8.05 17.26
N LYS A 154 -6.52 -7.63 16.67
CA LYS A 154 -5.22 -8.29 16.85
C LYS A 154 -4.20 -7.33 17.43
N ALA A 155 -3.22 -7.89 18.13
CA ALA A 155 -2.08 -7.12 18.61
C ALA A 155 -1.30 -6.54 17.43
N TYR A 156 -0.99 -5.25 17.49
CA TYR A 156 0.06 -4.71 16.65
C TYR A 156 1.41 -5.28 17.17
N PRO A 157 2.37 -5.64 16.30
CA PRO A 157 3.61 -6.27 16.76
C PRO A 157 4.35 -5.44 17.83
N GLY A 158 4.55 -6.02 19.01
CA GLY A 158 5.20 -5.37 20.15
C GLY A 158 4.27 -4.53 21.03
N TRP A 159 2.97 -4.50 20.75
CA TRP A 159 1.97 -3.74 21.52
C TRP A 159 0.84 -4.65 22.01
N PRO A 160 0.39 -4.50 23.27
CA PRO A 160 -0.82 -5.19 23.72
C PRO A 160 -2.05 -4.61 23.00
N VAL A 161 -3.09 -5.44 22.87
CA VAL A 161 -4.40 -4.94 22.46
C VAL A 161 -5.00 -4.17 23.65
N PRO A 162 -5.36 -2.88 23.48
CA PRO A 162 -5.96 -2.11 24.57
C PRO A 162 -7.43 -2.53 24.79
N ASP A 163 -7.94 -2.38 26.02
CA ASP A 163 -9.30 -2.83 26.38
C ASP A 163 -10.39 -2.24 25.48
N HIS A 164 -10.29 -0.95 25.14
CA HIS A 164 -11.28 -0.27 24.28
C HIS A 164 -11.35 -0.83 22.84
N ALA A 165 -10.34 -1.59 22.39
CA ALA A 165 -10.38 -2.22 21.07
C ALA A 165 -11.44 -3.33 20.98
N TRP A 166 -11.95 -3.80 22.13
CA TRP A 166 -12.99 -4.82 22.22
C TRP A 166 -14.41 -4.25 22.30
N ASP A 167 -14.56 -2.94 22.53
CA ASP A 167 -15.85 -2.30 22.85
C ASP A 167 -16.91 -2.51 21.76
N ASN A 168 -16.50 -2.58 20.49
CA ASN A 168 -17.40 -2.65 19.33
C ASN A 168 -17.37 -4.02 18.62
N VAL A 169 -16.89 -5.09 19.29
CA VAL A 169 -16.87 -6.43 18.69
C VAL A 169 -18.31 -6.95 18.56
N GLY A 170 -18.69 -7.34 17.34
CA GLY A 170 -20.05 -7.76 17.00
C GLY A 170 -21.02 -6.60 16.72
N ASP A 171 -20.60 -5.35 16.98
CA ASP A 171 -21.44 -4.19 16.67
C ASP A 171 -21.50 -3.96 15.17
N VAL A 172 -22.72 -3.77 14.67
CA VAL A 172 -22.99 -3.45 13.27
C VAL A 172 -23.31 -1.96 13.16
N SER A 173 -22.48 -1.25 12.42
CA SER A 173 -22.69 0.15 12.05
C SER A 173 -23.15 0.26 10.60
N LEU A 174 -24.08 1.18 10.35
CA LEU A 174 -24.52 1.57 9.02
C LEU A 174 -24.24 3.05 8.83
N MET A 175 -23.52 3.37 7.76
CA MET A 175 -23.10 4.73 7.43
C MET A 175 -23.57 5.06 6.02
N LYS A 176 -24.18 6.23 5.86
CA LYS A 176 -24.47 6.77 4.53
C LYS A 176 -23.18 7.34 3.96
N LEU A 177 -22.79 6.90 2.78
CA LEU A 177 -21.61 7.42 2.10
C LEU A 177 -22.00 8.69 1.35
N SER A 178 -21.32 9.80 1.65
CA SER A 178 -21.64 11.05 1.00
C SER A 178 -21.31 11.07 -0.47
N LYS A 179 -22.21 11.68 -1.22
CA LYS A 179 -22.00 12.08 -2.60
C LYS A 179 -21.36 13.45 -2.58
N CYS A 180 -20.05 13.52 -2.80
CA CYS A 180 -19.41 14.79 -3.12
C CYS A 180 -19.54 15.05 -4.60
N GLU A 181 -20.36 16.05 -4.96
CA GLU A 181 -20.50 16.47 -6.35
C GLU A 181 -19.18 17.07 -6.85
N ALA A 182 -18.80 16.65 -8.07
CA ALA A 182 -17.77 17.24 -8.91
C ALA A 182 -16.36 17.38 -8.29
N GLY A 183 -15.74 16.25 -7.96
CA GLY A 183 -14.28 16.11 -8.00
C GLY A 183 -13.79 15.73 -9.41
N PRO A 184 -12.53 15.99 -9.77
CA PRO A 184 -11.93 15.44 -11.00
C PRO A 184 -12.04 13.91 -11.05
N LEU A 185 -11.99 13.32 -12.26
CA LEU A 185 -12.29 11.90 -12.53
C LEU A 185 -11.56 10.91 -11.62
N TRP A 186 -10.41 11.28 -11.10
CA TRP A 186 -9.59 10.46 -10.22
C TRP A 186 -10.09 10.34 -8.77
N TYR A 187 -11.02 11.19 -8.35
CA TYR A 187 -11.78 11.00 -7.11
C TYR A 187 -13.06 10.18 -7.30
N ARG A 188 -13.36 9.74 -8.53
CA ARG A 188 -14.62 9.08 -8.86
C ARG A 188 -14.40 7.62 -9.23
N TYR A 189 -14.60 6.76 -8.23
CA TYR A 189 -14.50 5.32 -8.36
C TYR A 189 -15.84 4.61 -8.63
N ASP A 190 -16.90 5.36 -8.95
CA ASP A 190 -18.14 4.75 -9.44
C ASP A 190 -17.91 4.08 -10.81
N TYR A 191 -18.67 3.03 -11.10
CA TYR A 191 -18.46 2.19 -12.28
C TYR A 191 -18.55 2.96 -13.60
N VAL A 192 -19.50 3.90 -13.73
CA VAL A 192 -19.64 4.72 -14.93
C VAL A 192 -18.45 5.67 -15.09
N SER A 193 -17.97 6.31 -14.03
CA SER A 193 -16.75 7.12 -14.08
C SER A 193 -15.52 6.28 -14.43
N LEU A 194 -15.35 5.11 -13.79
CA LEU A 194 -14.24 4.19 -14.07
C LEU A 194 -14.28 3.70 -15.52
N SER A 195 -15.46 3.51 -16.13
CA SER A 195 -15.57 3.10 -17.54
C SER A 195 -15.06 4.14 -18.53
N GLN A 196 -14.85 5.38 -18.10
CA GLN A 196 -14.28 6.47 -18.92
C GLN A 196 -12.75 6.58 -18.77
N TRP A 197 -12.16 5.80 -17.86
CA TRP A 197 -10.72 5.78 -17.67
C TRP A 197 -10.02 5.04 -18.81
N PRO A 198 -8.72 5.26 -19.02
CA PRO A 198 -7.96 4.54 -20.05
C PRO A 198 -8.10 3.03 -19.90
N ASP A 199 -8.37 2.35 -21.01
CA ASP A 199 -8.48 0.90 -21.10
C ASP A 199 -7.27 0.27 -21.83
N ASP A 200 -6.24 1.06 -22.08
CA ASP A 200 -4.96 0.64 -22.62
C ASP A 200 -3.82 0.80 -21.60
N VAL A 201 -2.74 0.03 -21.78
CA VAL A 201 -1.61 -0.02 -20.84
C VAL A 201 -0.89 1.33 -20.73
N THR A 202 -0.74 2.03 -21.85
CA THR A 202 0.04 3.29 -21.90
C THR A 202 -0.73 4.41 -21.23
N GLY A 203 -2.01 4.55 -21.59
CA GLY A 203 -2.92 5.52 -20.97
C GLY A 203 -3.10 5.27 -19.48
N MET A 204 -3.34 4.02 -19.08
CA MET A 204 -3.52 3.67 -17.67
C MET A 204 -2.24 3.89 -16.85
N ARG A 205 -1.07 3.57 -17.39
CA ARG A 205 0.21 3.88 -16.74
C ARG A 205 0.39 5.39 -16.58
N ALA A 206 0.15 6.18 -17.62
CA ALA A 206 0.27 7.63 -17.54
C ALA A 206 -0.68 8.22 -16.49
N PHE A 207 -1.90 7.67 -16.40
CA PHE A 207 -2.88 8.02 -15.38
C PHE A 207 -2.33 7.76 -13.96
N LEU A 208 -1.88 6.53 -13.67
CA LEU A 208 -1.32 6.16 -12.35
C LEU A 208 -0.16 7.06 -11.90
N TYR A 209 0.71 7.49 -12.82
CA TYR A 209 1.86 8.34 -12.50
C TYR A 209 1.49 9.82 -12.35
N ASN A 210 0.34 10.25 -12.88
CA ASN A 210 -0.18 11.60 -12.65
C ASN A 210 -0.91 11.72 -11.30
N GLU A 211 -1.55 10.63 -10.86
CA GLU A 211 -2.18 10.44 -9.54
C GLU A 211 -1.16 10.42 -8.39
N GLY A 212 0.07 9.99 -8.66
CA GLY A 212 1.09 9.65 -7.66
C GLY A 212 1.77 10.81 -6.91
N ARG A 213 1.03 11.80 -6.41
CA ARG A 213 1.60 13.00 -5.73
C ARG A 213 1.93 12.80 -4.24
N ASN A 214 1.94 11.56 -3.75
CA ASN A 214 2.06 11.26 -2.32
C ASN A 214 3.51 11.19 -1.81
N GLY A 215 4.37 12.17 -2.12
CA GLY A 215 5.70 12.40 -1.49
C GLY A 215 6.74 11.25 -1.44
N ASN A 216 6.37 10.04 -1.84
CA ASN A 216 7.04 8.76 -1.58
C ASN A 216 7.81 8.23 -2.81
N GLY A 217 7.94 9.07 -3.83
CA GLY A 217 8.48 8.74 -5.15
C GLY A 217 7.39 8.24 -6.12
N PRO A 218 7.57 8.48 -7.43
CA PRO A 218 6.52 8.28 -8.42
C PRO A 218 6.08 6.80 -8.55
N ASP A 219 7.03 5.87 -8.53
CA ASP A 219 6.71 4.43 -8.64
C ASP A 219 5.93 3.89 -7.44
N GLN A 220 6.27 4.37 -6.23
CA GLN A 220 5.55 3.96 -5.03
C GLN A 220 4.14 4.51 -5.03
N ALA A 221 3.99 5.79 -5.39
CA ALA A 221 2.69 6.42 -5.41
C ALA A 221 1.77 5.81 -6.49
N ALA A 222 2.33 5.46 -7.67
CA ALA A 222 1.61 4.70 -8.68
C ALA A 222 1.16 3.31 -8.18
N TRP A 223 2.01 2.60 -7.44
CA TRP A 223 1.65 1.30 -6.85
C TRP A 223 0.56 1.43 -5.77
N THR A 224 0.65 2.44 -4.90
CA THR A 224 -0.40 2.75 -3.92
C THR A 224 -1.74 3.01 -4.61
N ALA A 225 -1.75 3.81 -5.69
CA ALA A 225 -2.95 4.08 -6.45
C ALA A 225 -3.61 2.81 -7.02
N VAL A 226 -2.83 1.82 -7.47
CA VAL A 226 -3.37 0.52 -7.92
C VAL A 226 -4.20 -0.15 -6.82
N GLY A 227 -3.68 -0.21 -5.59
CA GLY A 227 -4.42 -0.77 -4.45
C GLY A 227 -5.67 0.03 -4.10
N ASP A 228 -5.56 1.36 -4.08
CA ASP A 228 -6.68 2.26 -3.76
C ASP A 228 -7.82 2.16 -4.80
N ILE A 229 -7.49 2.04 -6.09
CA ILE A 229 -8.45 1.82 -7.16
C ILE A 229 -9.18 0.48 -6.98
N LEU A 230 -8.48 -0.59 -6.59
CA LEU A 230 -9.06 -1.92 -6.46
C LEU A 230 -9.83 -2.15 -5.15
N ARG A 231 -9.52 -1.38 -4.11
CA ARG A 231 -10.10 -1.56 -2.77
C ARG A 231 -11.56 -1.16 -2.75
N GLU A 232 -12.45 -2.15 -2.60
CA GLU A 232 -13.90 -1.93 -2.44
C GLU A 232 -14.57 -1.20 -3.61
N ASN A 233 -13.91 -1.11 -4.78
CA ASN A 233 -14.48 -0.58 -6.01
C ASN A 233 -14.53 -1.68 -7.08
N TYR A 234 -15.53 -1.59 -7.95
CA TYR A 234 -15.65 -2.52 -9.06
C TYR A 234 -15.18 -1.88 -10.37
N VAL A 235 -13.94 -2.17 -10.74
CA VAL A 235 -13.33 -1.68 -11.98
C VAL A 235 -13.85 -2.48 -13.18
N PRO A 236 -14.40 -1.83 -14.23
CA PRO A 236 -14.90 -2.53 -15.41
C PRO A 236 -13.80 -3.36 -16.11
N PRO A 237 -14.15 -4.42 -16.87
CA PRO A 237 -13.22 -5.42 -17.39
C PRO A 237 -11.99 -4.85 -18.11
N ALA A 238 -12.22 -3.94 -19.06
CA ALA A 238 -11.18 -3.41 -19.92
C ALA A 238 -10.19 -2.56 -19.12
N GLN A 239 -10.71 -1.69 -18.24
CA GLN A 239 -9.93 -0.85 -17.35
C GLN A 239 -9.20 -1.67 -16.28
N ARG A 240 -9.82 -2.72 -15.74
CA ARG A 240 -9.19 -3.62 -14.76
C ARG A 240 -8.05 -4.40 -15.39
N ALA A 241 -8.23 -4.90 -16.62
CA ALA A 241 -7.16 -5.55 -17.37
C ALA A 241 -6.02 -4.58 -17.71
N ALA A 242 -6.35 -3.34 -18.11
CA ALA A 242 -5.36 -2.29 -18.35
C ALA A 242 -4.61 -1.91 -17.07
N LEU A 243 -5.29 -1.83 -15.94
CA LEU A 243 -4.74 -1.53 -14.62
C LEU A 243 -3.70 -2.58 -14.22
N PHE A 244 -4.03 -3.87 -14.32
CA PHE A 244 -3.07 -4.93 -14.00
C PHE A 244 -1.87 -4.93 -14.94
N LYS A 245 -2.07 -4.76 -16.26
CA LYS A 245 -0.96 -4.66 -17.22
C LYS A 245 -0.09 -3.43 -16.98
N ALA A 246 -0.69 -2.28 -16.64
CA ALA A 246 0.05 -1.07 -16.30
C ALA A 246 0.83 -1.24 -14.99
N ALA A 247 0.22 -1.84 -13.97
CA ALA A 247 0.86 -2.15 -12.69
C ALA A 247 2.11 -3.04 -12.87
N ALA A 248 2.07 -3.98 -13.81
CA ALA A 248 3.22 -4.83 -14.14
C ALA A 248 4.44 -4.07 -14.65
N THR A 249 4.24 -2.87 -15.21
CA THR A 249 5.33 -2.05 -15.73
C THR A 249 5.94 -1.12 -14.68
N ILE A 250 5.41 -1.11 -13.45
CA ILE A 250 5.92 -0.28 -12.36
C ILE A 250 7.24 -0.88 -11.85
N PRO A 251 8.36 -0.12 -11.84
CA PRO A 251 9.63 -0.61 -11.33
C PRO A 251 9.55 -1.05 -9.86
N GLY A 252 10.15 -2.21 -9.56
CA GLY A 252 10.26 -2.75 -8.19
C GLY A 252 9.09 -3.63 -7.76
N VAL A 253 8.12 -3.88 -8.64
CA VAL A 253 7.07 -4.88 -8.38
C VAL A 253 7.66 -6.29 -8.55
N THR A 254 7.50 -7.12 -7.53
CA THR A 254 7.92 -8.53 -7.51
C THR A 254 6.79 -9.42 -7.04
N VAL A 255 6.97 -10.74 -7.06
CA VAL A 255 5.94 -11.72 -6.67
C VAL A 255 6.31 -12.44 -5.37
N ASN A 256 5.32 -12.64 -4.52
CA ASN A 256 5.34 -13.51 -3.35
C ASN A 256 4.35 -14.66 -3.55
N GLU A 257 4.84 -15.90 -3.59
CA GLU A 257 4.00 -17.06 -3.90
C GLU A 257 3.16 -17.57 -2.73
N ASN A 258 3.39 -17.04 -1.52
CA ASN A 258 2.71 -17.48 -0.31
C ASN A 258 2.00 -16.29 0.33
N ALA A 259 1.18 -15.60 -0.45
CA ALA A 259 0.31 -14.58 0.07
C ALA A 259 -0.95 -15.18 0.71
N GLN A 260 -1.54 -14.41 1.62
CA GLN A 260 -2.78 -14.74 2.30
C GLN A 260 -3.57 -13.46 2.49
N ASP A 261 -4.85 -13.48 2.15
CA ASP A 261 -5.77 -12.36 2.34
C ASP A 261 -6.32 -12.32 3.78
N ALA A 262 -7.19 -11.35 4.09
CA ALA A 262 -7.74 -11.20 5.44
C ALA A 262 -8.64 -12.37 5.88
N ALA A 263 -9.19 -13.11 4.93
CA ALA A 263 -10.05 -14.28 5.14
C ALA A 263 -9.26 -15.60 5.26
N GLY A 264 -7.93 -15.54 5.15
CA GLY A 264 -7.08 -16.71 5.25
C GLY A 264 -6.89 -17.48 3.94
N ARG A 265 -7.42 -16.99 2.82
CA ARG A 265 -7.26 -17.63 1.50
C ARG A 265 -5.85 -17.41 0.99
N HIS A 266 -5.20 -18.50 0.56
CA HIS A 266 -3.85 -18.45 0.03
C HIS A 266 -3.84 -18.01 -1.44
N GLY A 267 -2.81 -17.25 -1.83
CA GLY A 267 -2.70 -16.71 -3.17
C GLY A 267 -1.29 -16.22 -3.52
N LEU A 268 -1.20 -15.55 -4.66
CA LEU A 268 0.00 -14.93 -5.20
C LEU A 268 -0.06 -13.42 -4.95
N GLY A 269 0.96 -12.87 -4.29
CA GLY A 269 1.06 -11.44 -3.99
C GLY A 269 1.98 -10.72 -4.98
N ALA A 270 1.44 -9.91 -5.89
CA ALA A 270 2.24 -8.93 -6.61
C ALA A 270 2.47 -7.73 -5.69
N GLY A 271 3.69 -7.22 -5.53
CA GLY A 271 3.94 -6.17 -4.54
C GLY A 271 5.24 -5.41 -4.70
N ARG A 272 5.26 -4.21 -4.11
CA ARG A 272 6.40 -3.29 -4.08
C ARG A 272 6.79 -2.96 -2.64
N GLU A 273 8.08 -2.77 -2.43
CA GLU A 273 8.65 -2.45 -1.11
C GLU A 273 8.86 -0.94 -0.96
N PHE A 274 8.49 -0.42 0.21
CA PHE A 274 8.71 0.96 0.61
C PHE A 274 8.82 1.07 2.13
N LEU A 275 9.89 1.72 2.61
CA LEU A 275 10.17 1.92 4.04
C LEU A 275 10.05 0.63 4.87
N GLY A 276 10.60 -0.48 4.36
CA GLY A 276 10.59 -1.78 5.01
C GLY A 276 9.26 -2.51 5.04
N ILE A 277 8.24 -1.98 4.36
CA ILE A 277 6.93 -2.61 4.19
C ILE A 277 6.75 -2.98 2.73
N ARG A 278 6.30 -4.21 2.49
CA ARG A 278 5.88 -4.70 1.19
C ARG A 278 4.37 -4.60 1.08
N GLN A 279 3.89 -3.80 0.14
CA GLN A 279 2.47 -3.67 -0.18
C GLN A 279 2.14 -4.62 -1.32
N GLU A 280 1.22 -5.57 -1.09
CA GLU A 280 0.88 -6.61 -2.04
C GLU A 280 -0.59 -6.56 -2.43
N ILE A 281 -0.88 -6.74 -3.73
CA ILE A 281 -2.19 -7.13 -4.25
C ILE A 281 -2.18 -8.66 -4.36
N VAL A 282 -3.18 -9.30 -3.77
CA VAL A 282 -3.28 -10.76 -3.63
C VAL A 282 -4.26 -11.31 -4.64
N PHE A 283 -3.83 -12.31 -5.40
CA PHE A 283 -4.61 -13.01 -6.41
C PHE A 283 -4.75 -14.49 -6.09
N ASP A 284 -5.85 -15.11 -6.49
CA ASP A 284 -6.01 -16.55 -6.41
C ASP A 284 -4.94 -17.25 -7.27
N ALA A 285 -4.31 -18.29 -6.74
CA ALA A 285 -3.19 -18.94 -7.40
C ALA A 285 -3.59 -19.75 -8.65
N THR A 286 -4.89 -20.05 -8.81
CA THR A 286 -5.42 -20.87 -9.90
C THR A 286 -6.19 -20.02 -10.90
N THR A 287 -7.13 -19.20 -10.42
CA THR A 287 -8.02 -18.39 -11.26
C THR A 287 -7.45 -17.02 -11.58
N TYR A 288 -6.45 -16.55 -10.83
CA TYR A 288 -5.90 -15.19 -10.91
C TYR A 288 -6.94 -14.09 -10.61
N GLU A 289 -8.04 -14.45 -9.94
CA GLU A 289 -9.03 -13.51 -9.44
C GLU A 289 -8.44 -12.67 -8.30
N LEU A 290 -8.84 -11.41 -8.20
CA LEU A 290 -8.46 -10.53 -7.09
C LEU A 290 -9.05 -11.06 -5.77
N LEU A 291 -8.18 -11.38 -4.81
CA LEU A 291 -8.59 -11.77 -3.46
C LEU A 291 -8.57 -10.59 -2.50
N GLY A 292 -7.66 -9.63 -2.66
CA GLY A 292 -7.53 -8.48 -1.76
C GLY A 292 -6.14 -7.86 -1.80
N GLU A 293 -5.72 -7.25 -0.71
CA GLU A 293 -4.39 -6.64 -0.55
C GLU A 293 -3.84 -6.90 0.85
N ARG A 294 -2.54 -6.67 1.04
CA ARG A 294 -1.92 -6.69 2.37
C ARG A 294 -0.63 -5.88 2.45
N GLN A 295 -0.23 -5.58 3.68
CA GLN A 295 1.05 -4.96 4.00
C GLN A 295 1.84 -5.88 4.93
N VAL A 296 3.05 -6.27 4.51
CA VAL A 296 3.92 -7.18 5.26
C VAL A 296 5.26 -6.52 5.53
N VAL A 297 5.76 -6.65 6.75
CA VAL A 297 7.10 -6.15 7.10
C VAL A 297 8.17 -7.03 6.48
N VAL A 298 9.08 -6.40 5.73
CA VAL A 298 10.25 -7.04 5.10
C VAL A 298 11.58 -6.50 5.62
N ASP A 299 11.59 -5.32 6.24
CA ASP A 299 12.74 -4.76 6.96
C ASP A 299 12.27 -4.24 8.32
N ALA A 300 12.74 -4.87 9.40
CA ALA A 300 12.29 -4.54 10.75
C ALA A 300 12.80 -3.19 11.26
N GLU A 301 13.99 -2.76 10.82
CA GLU A 301 14.56 -1.50 11.27
C GLU A 301 13.80 -0.32 10.68
N GLN A 302 13.45 -0.40 9.39
CA GLN A 302 12.68 0.66 8.73
C GLN A 302 11.22 0.67 9.18
N ALA A 303 10.57 -0.50 9.27
CA ALA A 303 9.16 -0.59 9.63
C ALA A 303 8.87 -0.49 11.14
N LYS A 304 9.92 -0.57 11.99
CA LYS A 304 9.79 -0.61 13.46
C LYS A 304 8.83 -1.71 13.95
N ALA A 305 8.86 -2.86 13.29
CA ALA A 305 8.08 -4.05 13.60
C ALA A 305 8.84 -5.31 13.14
N PRO A 306 8.61 -6.51 13.69
CA PRO A 306 9.30 -7.72 13.26
C PRO A 306 9.00 -8.10 11.80
N VAL A 307 10.01 -8.59 11.08
CA VAL A 307 9.85 -9.15 9.73
C VAL A 307 8.80 -10.27 9.72
N GLY A 308 7.96 -10.28 8.67
CA GLY A 308 6.85 -11.22 8.52
C GLY A 308 5.55 -10.76 9.19
N SER A 309 5.56 -9.68 9.97
CA SER A 309 4.34 -9.11 10.54
C SER A 309 3.41 -8.58 9.44
N VAL A 310 2.12 -8.90 9.52
CA VAL A 310 1.08 -8.34 8.65
C VAL A 310 0.44 -7.14 9.35
N LEU A 311 0.55 -5.96 8.75
CA LEU A 311 0.12 -4.70 9.36
C LEU A 311 -1.22 -4.19 8.81
N ALA A 312 -1.60 -4.66 7.62
CA ALA A 312 -2.89 -4.45 7.00
C ALA A 312 -3.20 -5.62 6.09
N SER A 313 -4.48 -5.98 5.95
CA SER A 313 -4.93 -7.01 5.02
C SER A 313 -6.41 -6.84 4.70
N THR A 314 -6.80 -7.09 3.46
CA THR A 314 -8.19 -7.17 3.04
C THR A 314 -8.48 -8.49 2.34
N ALA A 315 -9.76 -8.85 2.25
CA ALA A 315 -10.27 -9.93 1.43
C ALA A 315 -11.58 -9.47 0.78
N GLN A 316 -11.64 -9.44 -0.56
CA GLN A 316 -12.88 -9.29 -1.32
C GLN A 316 -13.59 -10.66 -1.36
N LEU A 317 -14.74 -10.75 -0.72
CA LEU A 317 -15.47 -11.99 -0.53
C LEU A 317 -16.50 -12.22 -1.64
N GLU A 318 -17.24 -11.18 -1.99
CA GLU A 318 -18.29 -11.22 -3.00
C GLU A 318 -18.44 -9.86 -3.66
N VAL A 319 -18.76 -9.86 -4.96
CA VAL A 319 -19.26 -8.68 -5.66
C VAL A 319 -20.55 -9.02 -6.39
N LYS A 320 -21.59 -8.20 -6.22
CA LYS A 320 -22.87 -8.39 -6.90
C LYS A 320 -23.56 -7.08 -7.24
N ILE A 321 -24.55 -7.16 -8.12
CA ILE A 321 -25.41 -6.02 -8.48
C ILE A 321 -26.71 -6.11 -7.66
N THR A 322 -27.16 -5.00 -7.10
CA THR A 322 -28.45 -4.90 -6.41
C THR A 322 -29.20 -3.64 -6.83
N ASP A 323 -30.53 -3.69 -6.80
CA ASP A 323 -31.39 -2.54 -7.08
C ASP A 323 -31.60 -1.66 -5.83
N THR A 324 -31.37 -2.21 -4.64
CA THR A 324 -31.67 -1.54 -3.35
C THR A 324 -30.53 -1.68 -2.35
N VAL A 325 -30.45 -0.72 -1.43
CA VAL A 325 -29.49 -0.69 -0.32
C VAL A 325 -30.23 -0.58 1.03
N PRO A 326 -29.59 -0.90 2.16
CA PRO A 326 -30.19 -0.68 3.48
C PRO A 326 -30.60 0.78 3.69
N ALA A 327 -31.72 0.99 4.39
CA ALA A 327 -32.17 2.33 4.75
C ALA A 327 -31.28 2.90 5.86
N VAL A 328 -30.67 4.07 5.61
CA VAL A 328 -29.82 4.78 6.57
C VAL A 328 -30.26 6.25 6.62
N ALA A 329 -30.35 6.80 7.83
CA ALA A 329 -30.65 8.21 8.03
C ALA A 329 -29.55 9.10 7.41
N ASP A 330 -29.91 10.31 7.01
CA ASP A 330 -28.93 11.30 6.58
C ASP A 330 -28.02 11.68 7.75
N ASP A 331 -26.72 11.74 7.51
CA ASP A 331 -25.75 12.26 8.46
C ASP A 331 -25.45 13.73 8.11
N PRO A 332 -25.92 14.71 8.92
CA PRO A 332 -25.70 16.13 8.66
C PRO A 332 -24.24 16.58 8.85
N GLY A 333 -23.36 15.72 9.40
CA GLY A 333 -21.94 16.02 9.65
C GLY A 333 -21.02 15.82 8.45
N LEU A 334 -21.48 15.18 7.38
CA LEU A 334 -20.68 14.94 6.19
C LEU A 334 -20.63 16.19 5.30
N VAL A 335 -19.52 16.92 5.38
CA VAL A 335 -19.19 18.04 4.50
C VAL A 335 -18.23 17.56 3.43
N CYS A 336 -18.57 17.79 2.17
CA CYS A 336 -17.67 17.50 1.06
C CYS A 336 -16.51 18.49 1.03
N PRO A 337 -15.26 18.02 0.81
CA PRO A 337 -14.13 18.93 0.65
C PRO A 337 -14.38 19.84 -0.56
N GLU A 338 -14.14 21.15 -0.40
CA GLU A 338 -14.19 22.08 -1.54
C GLU A 338 -13.16 21.63 -2.59
N PRO A 339 -13.50 21.68 -3.90
CA PRO A 339 -12.56 21.32 -4.94
C PRO A 339 -11.32 22.22 -4.82
N ALA A 340 -10.15 21.60 -4.67
CA ALA A 340 -8.89 22.34 -4.60
C ALA A 340 -8.78 23.28 -5.81
N SER A 341 -8.64 24.57 -5.54
CA SER A 341 -8.46 25.57 -6.59
C SER A 341 -7.20 25.23 -7.39
N SER A 342 -7.34 25.17 -8.72
CA SER A 342 -6.20 24.98 -9.61
C SER A 342 -5.09 25.98 -9.25
N PRO A 343 -3.83 25.55 -9.11
CA PRO A 343 -2.75 26.50 -8.88
C PRO A 343 -2.73 27.49 -10.05
N ALA A 344 -2.82 28.78 -9.73
CA ALA A 344 -2.74 29.84 -10.71
C ALA A 344 -1.42 29.70 -11.50
N PRO A 345 -1.42 29.89 -12.83
CA PRO A 345 -0.19 29.85 -13.61
C PRO A 345 0.79 30.89 -13.04
N ALA A 346 2.03 30.46 -12.79
CA ALA A 346 3.08 31.32 -12.28
C ALA A 346 3.23 32.55 -13.19
N THR A 347 2.92 33.73 -12.68
CA THR A 347 3.17 34.99 -13.39
C THR A 347 4.67 35.24 -13.41
N ASP A 348 5.22 35.16 -14.62
CA ASP A 348 6.61 35.44 -14.96
C ASP A 348 7.03 36.83 -14.45
N SER A 349 7.69 36.86 -13.30
CA SER A 349 8.31 38.06 -12.74
C SER A 349 9.78 38.11 -13.13
N SER A 350 10.02 38.23 -14.44
CA SER A 350 11.30 38.62 -15.01
C SER A 350 11.11 39.89 -15.84
N LYS A 351 10.97 41.02 -15.15
CA LYS A 351 11.32 42.33 -15.71
C LYS A 351 12.16 43.09 -14.68
N SER A 352 13.45 43.16 -14.94
CA SER A 352 14.41 44.01 -14.25
C SER A 352 13.95 45.48 -14.27
N PRO A 353 14.19 46.25 -13.19
CA PRO A 353 13.79 47.65 -13.14
C PRO A 353 14.77 48.50 -13.99
N THR A 354 14.22 49.25 -14.94
CA THR A 354 14.93 50.33 -15.65
C THR A 354 14.96 51.57 -14.76
N THR A 355 16.17 52.00 -14.41
CA THR A 355 16.47 53.23 -13.65
C THR A 355 16.49 54.44 -14.58
N GLU A 356 15.76 55.52 -14.27
CA GLU A 356 16.11 56.92 -14.60
C GLU A 356 15.13 57.95 -13.94
N PRO A 357 15.45 59.27 -13.85
CA PRO A 357 15.83 59.90 -12.59
C PRO A 357 14.89 61.03 -12.09
N SER A 358 15.26 61.55 -10.92
CA SER A 358 14.55 62.39 -9.95
C SER A 358 14.16 63.83 -10.34
N SER A 359 13.09 64.32 -9.68
CA SER A 359 12.87 65.64 -9.03
C SER A 359 11.70 66.49 -9.57
N PRO A 360 11.12 67.45 -8.80
CA PRO A 360 11.00 67.58 -7.34
C PRO A 360 9.56 67.89 -6.85
N SER A 361 9.32 67.72 -5.54
CA SER A 361 8.08 68.09 -4.83
C SER A 361 8.03 69.58 -4.45
N PRO A 362 6.83 70.18 -4.33
CA PRO A 362 6.68 71.52 -3.76
C PRO A 362 6.33 71.52 -2.26
N SER A 363 6.88 72.55 -1.60
CA SER A 363 6.61 73.13 -0.27
C SER A 363 7.42 72.59 0.91
#